data_AF-A0A1F5JMY2-F1
#
_entry.id   AF-A0A1F5JMY2-F1
#
_cell.length_a   1.000
_cell.length_b   1.000
_cell.length_c   1.000
_cell.angle_alpha   90.00
_cell.angle_beta   90.00
_cell.angle_gamma   90.00
#
_symmetry.space_group_name_H-M   'P 1'
#
loop_
_entity.id
_entity.type
_entity.pdbx_description
1 polymer ?
#
loop_
_entity_poly.entity_id
_entity_poly.type
_entity_poly.pdbx_seq_one_letter_code
_entity_poly.pdbx_strand_id
1 'polypeptide(L)'
;MKNKIYTFEQHLKESLKDPKFRKEWEDSEFEYQLSRALIEKRLSKKISQRDLAKKANTTQAVISRIEAMNSNPSVGLLRRLATALGVKLKIGFE
;
A
#
# COMPACT_ATOMS: atom_id res chain seq x y z
N MET A 1 12.76 -11.43 35.46
CA MET A 1 11.90 -10.28 35.10
C MET A 1 10.90 -10.77 34.06
N LYS A 2 9.59 -10.57 34.26
CA LYS A 2 8.59 -10.94 33.23
C LYS A 2 8.68 -9.90 32.11
N ASN A 3 9.08 -10.31 30.90
CA ASN A 3 9.00 -9.43 29.74
C ASN A 3 7.53 -9.06 29.53
N LYS A 4 7.22 -7.77 29.68
CA LYS A 4 5.88 -7.23 29.44
C LYS A 4 5.61 -7.41 27.93
N ILE A 5 4.76 -8.36 27.58
CA ILE A 5 4.36 -8.57 26.18
C ILE A 5 3.55 -7.35 25.77
N TYR A 6 4.10 -6.57 24.85
CA TYR A 6 3.50 -5.36 24.34
C TYR A 6 3.04 -5.63 22.91
N THR A 7 1.72 -5.56 22.68
CA THR A 7 1.16 -5.84 21.35
C THR A 7 1.31 -4.62 20.44
N PHE A 8 1.28 -4.84 19.13
CA PHE A 8 1.24 -3.75 18.15
C PHE A 8 0.07 -2.81 18.40
N GLU A 9 -1.11 -3.35 18.72
CA GLU A 9 -2.31 -2.55 19.02
C GLU A 9 -2.12 -1.65 20.25
N GLN A 10 -1.48 -2.18 21.30
CA GLN A 10 -1.15 -1.41 22.49
C GLN A 10 -0.13 -0.31 22.16
N HIS A 11 0.88 -0.62 21.34
CA HIS A 11 1.84 0.36 20.84
C HIS A 11 1.18 1.48 20.06
N LEU A 12 0.41 1.12 19.05
CA LEU A 12 -0.25 2.07 18.18
C LEU A 12 -1.19 2.98 18.98
N LYS A 13 -1.97 2.42 19.91
CA LYS A 13 -2.86 3.21 20.77
C LYS A 13 -2.10 4.23 21.61
N GLU A 14 -0.91 3.89 22.10
CA GLU A 14 -0.07 4.83 22.85
C GLU A 14 0.55 5.88 21.92
N SER A 15 1.11 5.48 20.78
CA SER A 15 1.71 6.40 19.80
C SER A 15 0.70 7.40 19.25
N LEU A 16 -0.55 6.99 19.02
CA LEU A 16 -1.64 7.86 18.54
C LEU A 16 -2.07 8.93 19.55
N LYS A 17 -1.58 8.91 20.80
CA LYS A 17 -1.77 10.01 21.75
C LYS A 17 -0.89 11.22 21.43
N ASP A 18 0.24 11.04 20.76
CA ASP A 18 1.06 12.15 20.27
C ASP A 18 0.36 12.76 19.03
N PRO A 19 -0.05 14.05 19.07
CA PRO A 19 -0.70 14.70 17.95
C PRO A 19 0.14 14.73 16.68
N LYS A 20 1.48 14.81 16.80
CA LYS A 20 2.38 14.80 15.64
C LYS A 20 2.38 13.44 14.97
N PHE A 21 2.49 12.38 15.76
CA PHE A 21 2.42 11.01 15.25
C PHE A 21 1.06 10.72 14.62
N ARG A 22 -0.03 11.11 15.29
CA ARG A 22 -1.40 10.91 14.79
C ARG A 22 -1.59 11.57 13.42
N LYS A 23 -1.15 12.82 13.28
CA LYS A 23 -1.28 13.54 12.01
C LYS A 23 -0.56 12.81 10.87
N GLU A 24 0.70 12.45 11.05
CA GLU A 24 1.46 11.72 10.02
C GLU A 24 0.86 10.34 9.72
N TRP A 25 0.31 9.68 10.75
CA TRP A 25 -0.39 8.41 10.58
C TRP A 25 -1.65 8.56 9.71
N GLU A 26 -2.50 9.53 10.04
CA GLU A 26 -3.73 9.84 9.31
C GLU A 26 -3.43 10.32 7.88
N ASP A 27 -2.43 11.19 7.70
CA ASP A 27 -2.01 11.70 6.39
C ASP A 27 -1.48 10.58 5.46
N SER A 28 -0.92 9.50 6.03
CA SER A 28 -0.38 8.35 5.28
C SER A 28 -1.42 7.28 4.90
N GLU A 29 -2.65 7.40 5.40
CA GLU A 29 -3.69 6.39 5.27
C GLU A 29 -4.05 6.12 3.80
N PHE A 30 -4.05 7.16 2.96
CA PHE A 30 -4.37 7.02 1.55
C PHE A 30 -3.33 6.14 0.81
N GLU A 31 -2.04 6.43 0.97
CA GLU A 31 -0.95 5.66 0.40
C GLU A 31 -0.94 4.23 0.93
N TYR A 32 -1.26 4.05 2.21
CA TYR A 32 -1.38 2.74 2.84
C TYR A 32 -2.46 1.90 2.18
N GLN A 33 -3.67 2.43 2.05
CA GLN A 33 -4.81 1.73 1.44
C GLN A 33 -4.52 1.33 -0.01
N LEU A 34 -3.92 2.23 -0.79
CA LEU A 34 -3.48 1.94 -2.15
C LEU A 34 -2.46 0.80 -2.19
N SER A 35 -1.42 0.89 -1.36
CA SER A 35 -0.33 -0.10 -1.31
C SER A 35 -0.86 -1.47 -0.90
N ARG A 36 -1.66 -1.52 0.17
CA ARG A 36 -2.31 -2.73 0.68
C ARG A 36 -3.17 -3.40 -0.40
N ALA A 37 -4.04 -2.64 -1.06
CA ALA A 37 -4.92 -3.17 -2.09
C ALA A 37 -4.14 -3.72 -3.29
N LEU A 38 -3.08 -3.04 -3.71
CA LEU A 38 -2.24 -3.50 -4.81
C LEU A 38 -1.51 -4.81 -4.46
N ILE A 39 -0.90 -4.88 -3.27
CA ILE A 39 -0.20 -6.09 -2.79
C ILE A 39 -1.17 -7.26 -2.71
N GLU A 40 -2.34 -7.07 -2.09
CA GLU A 40 -3.36 -8.12 -1.94
C GLU A 40 -3.77 -8.67 -3.31
N LYS A 41 -4.11 -7.79 -4.27
CA LYS A 41 -4.50 -8.23 -5.61
C LYS A 41 -3.34 -8.91 -6.34
N ARG A 42 -2.12 -8.40 -6.25
CA ARG A 42 -0.95 -9.04 -6.85
C ARG A 42 -0.72 -10.46 -6.30
N LEU A 43 -0.79 -10.63 -4.99
CA LEU A 43 -0.63 -11.93 -4.33
C LEU A 43 -1.78 -12.89 -4.66
N SER A 44 -3.02 -12.40 -4.73
CA SER A 44 -4.17 -13.22 -5.16
C SER A 44 -4.02 -13.78 -6.57
N LYS A 45 -3.29 -13.07 -7.44
CA LYS A 45 -2.97 -13.49 -8.81
C LYS A 45 -1.69 -14.32 -8.89
N LYS A 46 -1.01 -14.56 -7.77
CA LYS A 46 0.24 -15.35 -7.67
C LYS A 46 1.35 -14.85 -8.61
N ILE A 47 1.48 -13.53 -8.78
CA ILE A 47 2.53 -12.94 -9.62
C ILE A 47 3.54 -12.14 -8.79
N SER A 48 4.80 -12.11 -9.23
CA SER A 48 5.83 -11.28 -8.60
C SER A 48 5.69 -9.81 -8.98
N GLN A 49 6.38 -8.91 -8.25
CA GLN A 49 6.48 -7.50 -8.64
C GLN A 49 7.09 -7.33 -10.05
N ARG A 50 8.06 -8.20 -10.43
CA ARG A 50 8.68 -8.19 -11.76
C ARG A 50 7.69 -8.58 -12.84
N ASP A 51 6.83 -9.56 -12.58
CA ASP A 51 5.82 -10.01 -13.53
C ASP A 51 4.73 -8.94 -13.73
N LEU A 52 4.28 -8.32 -12.64
CA LEU A 52 3.34 -7.19 -12.71
C LEU A 52 3.93 -6.04 -13.52
N ALA A 53 5.20 -5.69 -13.26
CA ALA A 53 5.89 -4.63 -13.98
C ALA A 53 5.93 -4.88 -15.50
N LYS A 54 6.30 -6.11 -15.90
CA LYS A 54 6.29 -6.54 -17.31
C LYS A 54 4.90 -6.39 -17.94
N LYS A 55 3.87 -6.90 -17.28
CA LYS A 55 2.48 -6.84 -17.78
C LYS A 55 1.94 -5.40 -17.87
N ALA A 56 2.35 -4.52 -16.96
CA ALA A 56 1.88 -3.13 -16.91
C ALA A 56 2.76 -2.16 -17.72
N ASN A 57 3.79 -2.65 -18.42
CA ASN A 57 4.77 -1.86 -19.14
C ASN A 57 5.42 -0.78 -18.23
N THR A 58 5.99 -1.22 -17.12
CA THR A 58 6.74 -0.40 -16.16
C THR A 58 7.92 -1.19 -15.57
N THR A 59 8.61 -0.65 -14.56
CA THR A 59 9.76 -1.31 -13.92
C THR A 59 9.38 -1.89 -12.56
N GLN A 60 10.09 -2.92 -12.12
CA GLN A 60 9.89 -3.47 -10.77
C GLN A 60 10.19 -2.42 -9.68
N ALA A 61 11.12 -1.49 -9.92
CA ALA A 61 11.39 -0.39 -8.99
C ALA A 61 10.18 0.54 -8.82
N VAL A 62 9.41 0.80 -9.89
CA VAL A 62 8.16 1.57 -9.80
C VAL A 62 7.13 0.82 -8.97
N ILE A 63 6.92 -0.47 -9.21
CA ILE A 63 5.99 -1.30 -8.41
C ILE A 63 6.42 -1.31 -6.94
N SER A 64 7.71 -1.50 -6.68
CA SER A 64 8.27 -1.51 -5.32
C SER A 64 8.00 -0.21 -4.58
N ARG A 65 8.19 0.95 -5.23
CA ARG A 65 7.90 2.26 -4.60
C ARG A 65 6.42 2.44 -4.29
N ILE A 66 5.53 1.96 -5.16
CA ILE A 66 4.08 2.00 -4.90
C ILE A 66 3.75 1.12 -3.71
N GLU A 67 4.22 -0.13 -3.68
CA GLU A 67 3.95 -1.07 -2.57
C GLU A 67 4.59 -0.64 -1.24
N ALA A 68 5.62 0.20 -1.28
CA ALA A 68 6.30 0.74 -0.11
C ALA A 68 5.80 2.13 0.31
N MET A 69 4.64 2.59 -0.19
CA MET A 69 4.05 3.91 0.13
C MET A 69 4.95 5.10 -0.22
N ASN A 70 5.96 4.91 -1.07
CA ASN A 70 6.97 5.92 -1.39
C ASN A 70 6.82 6.42 -2.83
N SER A 71 5.58 6.56 -3.29
CA SER A 71 5.27 7.18 -4.59
C SER A 71 3.83 7.64 -4.66
N ASN A 72 3.60 8.68 -5.47
CA ASN A 72 2.28 9.12 -5.90
C ASN A 72 2.04 8.69 -7.37
N PRO A 73 1.54 7.46 -7.62
CA PRO A 73 1.34 6.96 -8.97
C PRO A 73 0.21 7.70 -9.68
N SER A 74 0.41 8.05 -10.95
CA SER A 74 -0.66 8.65 -11.74
C SER A 74 -1.84 7.68 -11.94
N VAL A 75 -3.04 8.22 -12.10
CA VAL A 75 -4.25 7.42 -12.42
C VAL A 75 -4.04 6.56 -13.67
N GLY A 76 -3.27 7.06 -14.65
CA GLY A 76 -2.90 6.29 -15.84
C GLY A 76 -2.06 5.05 -15.54
N LEU A 77 -1.13 5.13 -14.57
CA LEU A 77 -0.39 3.97 -14.10
C LEU A 77 -1.30 3.00 -13.34
N LEU A 78 -2.15 3.50 -12.44
CA LEU A 78 -3.11 2.68 -11.71
C LEU A 78 -4.04 1.89 -12.65
N ARG A 79 -4.52 2.54 -13.71
CA ARG A 79 -5.31 1.87 -14.76
C ARG A 79 -4.54 0.73 -15.44
N ARG A 80 -3.27 0.95 -15.81
CA ARG A 80 -2.42 -0.09 -16.41
C ARG A 80 -2.18 -1.26 -15.46
N LEU A 81 -1.94 -0.98 -14.18
CA LEU A 81 -1.80 -2.01 -13.14
C LEU A 81 -3.07 -2.84 -12.99
N ALA A 82 -4.24 -2.18 -12.96
CA ALA A 82 -5.53 -2.87 -12.91
C ALA A 82 -5.75 -3.78 -14.12
N THR A 83 -5.46 -3.30 -15.34
CA THR A 83 -5.49 -4.12 -16.57
C THR A 83 -4.53 -5.30 -16.49
N ALA A 84 -3.29 -5.08 -16.06
CA ALA A 84 -2.26 -6.13 -15.92
C ALA A 84 -2.63 -7.21 -14.89
N LEU A 85 -3.41 -6.85 -13.88
CA LEU A 85 -3.96 -7.75 -12.86
C LEU A 85 -5.29 -8.40 -13.29
N GLY A 86 -5.91 -7.93 -14.38
CA GLY A 86 -7.23 -8.39 -14.81
C GLY A 86 -8.34 -8.02 -13.82
N VAL A 87 -8.27 -6.81 -13.25
CA VAL A 87 -9.26 -6.26 -12.30
C VAL A 87 -9.77 -4.89 -12.76
N LYS A 88 -10.91 -4.45 -12.22
CA LYS A 88 -11.42 -3.10 -12.46
C LYS A 88 -10.89 -2.12 -11.41
N LEU A 89 -10.35 -0.99 -11.85
CA LEU A 89 -10.03 0.13 -10.96
C LEU A 89 -11.34 0.82 -10.53
N LYS A 90 -11.57 0.95 -9.22
CA LYS A 90 -12.67 1.73 -8.64
C LYS A 90 -12.08 2.88 -7.82
N ILE A 91 -12.60 4.09 -8.01
CA ILE A 91 -12.23 5.29 -7.26
C ILE A 91 -13.55 5.89 -6.78
N GLY A 92 -13.62 6.23 -5.49
CA GLY A 92 -14.79 6.84 -4.85
C GLY A 92 -14.35 7.93 -3.89
N PHE A 93 -15.26 8.88 -3.66
CA PHE A 93 -15.17 9.88 -2.60
C PHE A 93 -16.34 9.58 -1.67
N GLU A 94 -16.04 9.15 -0.45
CA GLU A 94 -17.02 8.84 0.60
C GLU A 94 -16.97 9.93 1.68
#